data_AF-E7PPZ0-F1
#
_entry.id   AF-E7PPZ0-F1
#
_cell.length_a   1.000
_cell.length_b   1.000
_cell.length_c   1.000
_cell.angle_alpha   90.00
_cell.angle_beta   90.00
_cell.angle_gamma   90.00
#
_symmetry.space_group_name_H-M   'P 1'
#
loop_
_entity.id
_entity.type
_entity.pdbx_description
1 polymer ?
#
loop_
_entity_poly.entity_id
_entity_poly.type
_entity_poly.pdbx_seq_one_letter_code
_entity_poly.pdbx_strand_id
1 'polypeptide(L)'
;MSNISSYHTVVHTLILGHGVEGQSHYVLYLFDDYQGQPTAMWPLLEYFLDLGRTRSAAWQRDACRAVGLFVDYLKANQVDFREQSSRPQVLASFAESLLGETVDRNGDDLTGLYWQPKSINRTTFLLIEPIPSGQTK
;
A
#
# COMPACT_ATOMS: atom_id res chain seq x y z
N MET A 1 -11.93 -3.76 -8.73
CA MET A 1 -11.38 -3.07 -9.90
C MET A 1 -11.61 -1.59 -9.63
N SER A 2 -10.65 -0.67 -9.63
CA SER A 2 -9.18 -0.76 -9.68
C SER A 2 -8.65 0.59 -9.15
N ASN A 3 -7.95 0.63 -8.02
CA ASN A 3 -7.09 1.80 -7.75
C ASN A 3 -5.95 1.68 -8.76
N ILE A 4 -5.79 2.67 -9.62
CA ILE A 4 -4.68 2.72 -10.56
C ILE A 4 -3.43 2.88 -9.72
N SER A 5 -2.48 1.95 -9.87
CA SER A 5 -1.17 2.08 -9.23
C SER A 5 -0.33 3.02 -10.10
N SER A 6 -0.01 4.19 -9.56
CA SER A 6 0.66 5.24 -10.33
C SER A 6 2.17 5.16 -10.17
N TYR A 7 2.65 4.82 -8.97
CA TYR A 7 4.08 4.80 -8.64
C TYR A 7 4.54 3.52 -7.97
N HIS A 8 3.72 2.47 -7.99
CA HIS A 8 4.11 1.17 -7.45
C HIS A 8 3.55 0.00 -8.26
N THR A 9 4.11 -1.18 -8.04
CA THR A 9 3.52 -2.45 -8.46
C THR A 9 3.84 -3.55 -7.45
N VAL A 10 2.97 -4.55 -7.36
CA VAL A 10 3.15 -5.70 -6.48
C VAL A 10 3.32 -6.95 -7.32
N VAL A 11 4.47 -7.60 -7.20
CA VAL A 11 4.83 -8.76 -8.02
C VAL A 11 5.13 -9.95 -7.11
N HIS A 12 4.70 -11.14 -7.52
CA HIS A 12 5.11 -12.38 -6.87
C HIS A 12 6.47 -12.79 -7.43
N THR A 13 7.51 -12.64 -6.63
CA THR A 13 8.90 -12.74 -7.08
C THR A 13 9.60 -13.89 -6.36
N LEU A 14 10.32 -14.71 -7.12
CA LEU A 14 11.28 -15.67 -6.58
C LEU A 14 12.51 -14.90 -6.09
N ILE A 15 12.82 -14.99 -4.80
CA ILE A 15 13.96 -14.29 -4.22
C ILE A 15 15.24 -15.10 -4.44
N LEU A 16 16.22 -14.47 -5.10
CA LEU A 16 17.56 -15.00 -5.32
C LEU A 16 18.54 -14.21 -4.43
N GLY A 17 18.71 -14.65 -3.18
CA GLY A 17 19.60 -14.04 -2.17
C GLY A 17 18.89 -13.73 -0.84
N HIS A 18 19.59 -13.03 0.07
CA HIS A 18 19.05 -12.54 1.35
C HIS A 18 18.60 -13.64 2.35
N GLY A 19 19.24 -14.82 2.32
CA GLY A 19 18.99 -15.88 3.32
C GLY A 19 17.65 -16.61 3.18
N VAL A 20 16.87 -16.31 2.13
CA VAL A 20 15.55 -16.91 1.84
C VAL A 20 15.45 -17.44 0.42
N GLU A 21 16.60 -17.84 -0.13
CA GLU A 21 16.76 -18.34 -1.48
C GLU A 21 15.76 -19.46 -1.81
N GLY A 22 15.14 -19.36 -2.99
CA GLY A 22 14.20 -20.36 -3.49
C GLY A 22 12.76 -20.19 -2.98
N GLN A 23 12.47 -19.13 -2.21
CA GLN A 23 11.10 -18.81 -1.80
C GLN A 23 10.51 -17.69 -2.66
N SER A 24 9.23 -17.84 -3.01
CA SER A 24 8.47 -16.80 -3.68
C SER A 24 7.71 -15.96 -2.67
N HIS A 25 7.85 -14.64 -2.77
CA HIS A 25 7.20 -13.66 -1.89
C HIS A 25 6.56 -12.56 -2.72
N TYR A 26 5.54 -11.90 -2.16
CA TYR A 26 5.03 -10.68 -2.76
C TYR A 26 5.97 -9.52 -2.44
N VAL A 27 6.51 -8.88 -3.48
CA VAL A 27 7.43 -7.75 -3.38
C VAL A 27 6.74 -6.50 -3.91
N LEU A 28 6.79 -5.44 -3.13
CA LEU A 28 6.40 -4.10 -3.55
C LEU A 28 7.59 -3.45 -4.27
N TYR A 29 7.38 -3.07 -5.52
CA TYR A 29 8.32 -2.27 -6.31
C TYR A 29 7.79 -0.86 -6.43
N LEU A 30 8.67 0.12 -6.21
CA LEU A 30 8.38 1.54 -6.35
C LEU A 30 9.05 2.08 -7.62
N PHE A 31 8.32 2.91 -8.36
CA PHE A 31 8.84 3.62 -9.53
C PHE A 31 9.29 5.01 -9.10
N ASP A 32 10.58 5.30 -9.31
CA ASP A 32 11.10 6.66 -9.22
C ASP A 32 11.15 7.28 -10.61
N ASP A 33 10.71 8.53 -10.71
CA ASP A 33 10.59 9.27 -11.97
C ASP A 33 11.98 9.53 -12.60
N TYR A 34 13.04 9.41 -11.81
CA TYR A 34 14.42 9.72 -12.23
C TYR A 34 15.21 8.55 -12.81
N GLN A 35 14.94 7.30 -12.40
CA GLN A 35 15.81 6.17 -12.76
C GLN A 35 15.16 5.15 -13.70
N GLY A 36 13.85 5.25 -13.94
CA GLY A 36 13.12 4.36 -14.86
C GLY A 36 13.13 2.87 -14.48
N GLN A 37 13.81 2.49 -13.40
CA GLN A 37 13.88 1.12 -12.90
C GLN A 37 13.08 0.98 -11.60
N PRO A 38 12.23 -0.05 -11.50
CA PRO A 38 11.53 -0.35 -10.26
C PRO A 38 12.51 -0.74 -9.16
N THR A 39 12.39 -0.10 -7.99
CA THR A 39 13.18 -0.42 -6.80
C THR A 39 12.35 -1.25 -5.83
N ALA A 40 12.85 -2.41 -5.41
CA ALA A 40 12.19 -3.22 -4.40
C ALA A 40 12.20 -2.51 -3.03
N MET A 41 11.05 -2.51 -2.34
CA MET A 41 10.94 -2.01 -0.97
C MET A 41 11.43 -3.08 0.01
N TRP A 42 12.76 -3.25 0.08
CA TRP A 42 13.41 -4.27 0.92
C TRP A 42 12.95 -4.28 2.38
N PRO A 43 12.78 -3.13 3.07
CA PRO A 43 12.34 -3.16 4.47
C PRO A 43 10.97 -3.84 4.67
N LEU A 44 10.07 -3.75 3.68
CA LEU A 44 8.77 -4.42 3.76
C LEU A 44 8.90 -5.92 3.53
N LEU A 45 9.80 -6.35 2.63
CA LEU A 45 10.09 -7.76 2.44
C LEU A 45 10.76 -8.36 3.69
N GLU A 46 11.79 -7.71 4.22
CA GLU A 46 12.48 -8.12 5.46
C GLU A 46 11.48 -8.31 6.61
N TYR A 47 10.55 -7.37 6.79
CA TYR A 47 9.47 -7.50 7.76
C TYR A 47 8.61 -8.77 7.56
N PHE A 48 8.29 -9.14 6.31
CA PHE A 48 7.56 -10.38 6.04
C PHE A 48 8.40 -11.63 6.33
N LEU A 49 9.70 -11.58 6.05
CA LEU A 49 10.62 -12.67 6.33
C LEU A 49 10.76 -12.89 7.85
N ASP A 50 10.83 -11.82 8.63
CA ASP A 50 10.89 -11.86 10.10
C ASP A 50 9.61 -12.43 10.73
N LEU A 51 8.45 -12.13 10.15
CA LEU A 51 7.17 -12.75 10.55
C LEU A 51 7.09 -14.24 10.18
N GLY A 52 7.90 -14.70 9.22
CA GLY A 52 7.93 -16.07 8.74
C GLY A 52 6.56 -16.55 8.25
N ARG A 53 6.18 -17.78 8.65
CA ARG A 53 4.92 -18.43 8.21
C ARG A 53 3.68 -18.00 8.98
N THR A 54 3.78 -17.00 9.87
CA THR A 54 2.63 -16.57 10.69
C THR A 54 1.56 -15.85 9.87
N ARG A 55 1.92 -15.32 8.69
CA ARG A 55 1.00 -14.61 7.79
C ARG A 55 0.97 -15.28 6.41
N SER A 56 -0.21 -15.27 5.79
CA SER A 56 -0.42 -15.90 4.48
C SER A 56 0.12 -15.03 3.34
N ALA A 57 0.39 -15.64 2.19
CA ALA A 57 0.76 -14.90 0.97
C ALA A 57 -0.33 -13.89 0.55
N ALA A 58 -1.60 -14.21 0.80
CA ALA A 58 -2.71 -13.29 0.55
C ALA A 58 -2.59 -12.02 1.40
N TRP A 59 -2.26 -12.18 2.69
CA TRP A 59 -2.02 -11.07 3.60
C TRP A 59 -0.82 -10.21 3.16
N GLN A 60 0.30 -10.84 2.79
CA GLN A 60 1.49 -10.11 2.30
C GLN A 60 1.16 -9.27 1.07
N ARG A 61 0.42 -9.83 0.10
CA ARG A 61 -0.03 -9.10 -1.09
C ARG A 61 -0.86 -7.89 -0.72
N ASP A 62 -1.78 -8.04 0.22
CA ASP A 62 -2.70 -6.97 0.59
C ASP A 62 -1.99 -5.89 1.44
N ALA A 63 -1.01 -6.28 2.26
CA ALA A 63 -0.08 -5.35 2.92
C ALA A 63 0.77 -4.56 1.90
N CYS A 64 1.38 -5.23 0.92
CA CYS A 64 2.10 -4.56 -0.18
C CYS A 64 1.23 -3.55 -0.93
N ARG A 65 -0.03 -3.90 -1.19
CA ARG A 65 -0.98 -2.99 -1.85
C ARG A 65 -1.31 -1.79 -0.98
N ALA A 66 -1.58 -1.98 0.31
CA ALA A 66 -1.87 -0.88 1.22
C ALA A 66 -0.69 0.09 1.31
N VAL A 67 0.53 -0.43 1.46
CA VAL A 67 1.75 0.38 1.49
C VAL A 67 2.00 1.09 0.15
N GLY A 68 1.81 0.39 -0.97
CA GLY A 68 1.96 0.99 -2.29
C GLY A 68 0.98 2.13 -2.54
N LEU A 69 -0.29 1.96 -2.18
CA LEU A 69 -1.29 3.03 -2.24
C LEU A 69 -0.90 4.21 -1.36
N PHE A 70 -0.38 3.96 -0.15
CA PHE A 70 0.09 5.03 0.71
C PHE A 70 1.25 5.80 0.07
N VAL A 71 2.19 5.12 -0.59
CA VAL A 71 3.28 5.78 -1.35
C VAL A 71 2.72 6.64 -2.48
N ASP A 72 1.79 6.12 -3.29
CA ASP A 72 1.14 6.89 -4.35
C ASP A 72 0.47 8.16 -3.79
N TYR A 73 -0.21 8.03 -2.65
CA TYR A 73 -0.85 9.15 -1.97
C TYR A 73 0.15 10.20 -1.48
N LEU A 74 1.25 9.77 -0.86
CA LEU A 74 2.31 10.66 -0.41
C LEU A 74 2.96 11.42 -1.57
N LYS A 75 3.17 10.76 -2.72
CA LYS A 75 3.72 11.41 -3.91
C LYS A 75 2.76 12.46 -4.48
N ALA A 76 1.48 12.12 -4.59
CA ALA A 76 0.46 13.03 -5.12
C ALA A 76 0.27 14.29 -4.26
N ASN A 77 0.39 14.16 -2.94
CA ASN A 77 0.15 15.25 -1.98
C ASN A 77 1.46 15.79 -1.37
N GLN A 78 2.61 15.54 -2.01
CA GLN A 78 3.93 15.85 -1.45
C GLN A 78 4.12 17.34 -1.11
N VAL A 79 3.45 18.24 -1.84
CA VAL A 79 3.53 19.69 -1.61
C VAL A 79 2.82 20.04 -0.31
N ASP A 80 1.60 19.55 -0.13
CA ASP A 80 0.78 19.79 1.07
C ASP A 80 1.43 19.18 2.32
N PHE A 81 2.13 18.05 2.17
CA PHE A 81 2.77 17.36 3.29
C PHE A 81 4.12 17.96 3.70
N ARG A 82 4.80 18.72 2.83
CA ARG A 82 6.02 19.44 3.22
C ARG A 82 5.74 20.50 4.27
N GLU A 83 4.52 21.03 4.30
CA GLU A 83 4.10 22.09 5.22
C GLU A 83 3.35 21.55 6.45
N GLN A 84 2.91 20.29 6.43
CA GLN A 84 2.24 19.66 7.57
C GLN A 84 3.24 19.15 8.63
N SER A 85 3.13 19.70 9.83
CA SER A 85 3.96 19.33 10.98
C SER A 85 3.52 18.02 11.67
N SER A 86 2.31 17.54 11.41
CA SER A 86 1.68 16.41 12.12
C SER A 86 1.50 15.17 11.23
N ARG A 87 2.38 14.19 11.38
CA ARG A 87 2.32 12.90 10.65
C ARG A 87 1.02 12.11 10.84
N PRO A 88 0.37 12.09 12.02
CA PRO A 88 -0.93 11.43 12.17
C PRO A 88 -2.03 11.96 11.25
N GLN A 89 -2.00 13.25 10.91
CA GLN A 89 -2.99 13.85 10.01
C GLN A 89 -2.83 13.37 8.57
N VAL A 90 -1.60 13.09 8.13
CA VAL A 90 -1.31 12.50 6.81
C VAL A 90 -1.95 11.12 6.69
N LEU A 91 -1.84 10.29 7.73
CA LEU A 91 -2.46 8.96 7.75
C LEU A 91 -3.99 9.03 7.78
N ALA A 92 -4.57 9.97 8.54
CA ALA A 92 -6.01 10.18 8.57
C ALA A 92 -6.53 10.62 7.19
N SER A 93 -5.85 11.58 6.55
CA SER A 93 -6.21 12.05 5.21
C SER A 93 -6.10 10.96 4.15
N PHE A 94 -5.06 10.12 4.23
CA PHE A 94 -4.95 8.93 3.39
C PHE A 94 -6.14 7.96 3.57
N ALA A 95 -6.53 7.68 4.81
CA ALA A 95 -7.65 6.79 5.10
C ALA A 95 -8.97 7.34 4.54
N GLU A 96 -9.20 8.65 4.66
CA GLU A 96 -10.36 9.33 4.06
C GLU A 96 -10.33 9.23 2.54
N SER A 97 -9.22 9.51 1.86
CA SER A 97 -9.11 9.38 0.39
C SER A 97 -9.27 7.93 -0.09
N LEU A 98 -8.92 6.95 0.73
CA LEU A 98 -9.12 5.53 0.41
C LEU A 98 -10.60 5.10 0.58
N LEU A 99 -11.39 5.81 1.39
CA LEU A 99 -12.82 5.57 1.63
C LEU A 99 -13.73 6.38 0.70
N GLY A 100 -13.40 7.66 0.51
CA GLY A 100 -14.30 8.70 0.02
C GLY A 100 -14.05 9.18 -1.41
N GLU A 101 -13.15 8.52 -2.15
CA GLU A 101 -12.69 8.90 -3.49
C GLU A 101 -11.61 10.00 -3.47
N THR A 102 -10.79 10.04 -4.53
CA THR A 102 -9.93 11.21 -4.83
C THR A 102 -10.54 12.10 -5.91
N VAL A 103 -11.59 11.62 -6.59
CA VAL A 103 -12.32 12.34 -7.63
C VAL A 103 -13.47 13.12 -6.99
N ASP A 104 -13.56 14.41 -7.28
CA ASP A 104 -14.64 15.25 -6.81
C ASP A 104 -15.95 15.01 -7.60
N ARG A 105 -17.03 15.68 -7.19
CA ARG A 105 -18.35 15.54 -7.83
C ARG A 105 -18.41 16.07 -9.27
N ASN A 106 -17.41 16.85 -9.69
CA ASN A 106 -17.28 17.41 -11.04
C ASN A 106 -16.41 16.51 -11.94
N GLY A 107 -15.80 15.47 -11.38
CA GLY A 107 -14.89 14.57 -12.10
C GLY A 107 -13.43 15.00 -12.05
N ASP A 108 -13.09 16.03 -11.26
CA ASP A 108 -11.74 16.53 -11.10
C ASP A 108 -11.01 15.82 -9.95
N ASP A 109 -9.75 15.47 -10.16
CA ASP A 109 -8.89 14.89 -9.11
C ASP A 109 -7.57 15.66 -9.04
N LEU A 110 -7.45 16.51 -8.02
CA LEU A 110 -6.24 17.31 -7.77
C LEU A 110 -5.02 16.46 -7.38
N THR A 111 -5.25 15.21 -6.93
CA THR A 111 -4.18 14.25 -6.62
C THR A 111 -3.70 13.51 -7.88
N GLY A 112 -4.50 13.50 -8.95
CA GLY A 112 -4.22 12.75 -10.18
C GLY A 112 -4.22 11.22 -10.03
N LEU A 113 -4.72 10.69 -8.91
CA LEU A 113 -4.72 9.25 -8.60
C LEU A 113 -5.94 8.50 -9.18
N TYR A 114 -7.04 9.23 -9.40
CA TYR A 114 -8.32 8.78 -9.89
C TYR A 114 -8.86 7.55 -9.16
N TRP A 115 -8.70 7.52 -7.84
CA TRP A 115 -9.19 6.42 -7.01
C TRP A 115 -10.71 6.49 -6.87
N GLN A 116 -11.34 5.40 -7.32
CA GLN A 116 -12.77 5.17 -7.20
C GLN A 116 -13.18 4.76 -5.77
N PRO A 117 -14.45 4.97 -5.40
CA PRO A 117 -14.95 4.69 -4.06
C PRO A 117 -14.90 3.20 -3.80
N LYS A 118 -14.45 2.81 -2.62
CA LYS A 118 -14.54 1.42 -2.15
C LYS A 118 -15.67 1.29 -1.16
N SER A 119 -16.26 0.10 -1.09
CA SER A 119 -17.12 -0.22 0.05
C SER A 119 -16.28 -0.15 1.33
N ILE A 120 -16.89 0.37 2.41
CA ILE A 120 -16.29 0.45 3.75
C ILE A 120 -15.58 -0.86 4.11
N ASN A 121 -16.20 -2.01 3.83
CA ASN A 121 -15.63 -3.34 4.12
C ASN A 121 -14.26 -3.58 3.48
N ARG A 122 -14.02 -3.08 2.26
CA ARG A 122 -12.76 -3.28 1.54
C ARG A 122 -11.66 -2.33 2.01
N THR A 123 -12.03 -1.14 2.46
CA THR A 123 -11.09 -0.18 3.02
C THR A 123 -10.74 -0.52 4.47
N THR A 124 -11.72 -0.95 5.28
CA THR A 124 -11.46 -1.52 6.60
C THR A 124 -10.52 -2.71 6.51
N PHE A 125 -10.66 -3.62 5.53
CA PHE A 125 -9.71 -4.71 5.32
C PHE A 125 -8.28 -4.25 5.01
N LEU A 126 -8.10 -3.10 4.35
CA LEU A 126 -6.79 -2.53 4.05
C LEU A 126 -6.18 -1.76 5.24
N LEU A 127 -7.00 -1.30 6.18
CA LEU A 127 -6.61 -0.43 7.30
C LEU A 127 -6.62 -1.15 8.67
N ILE A 128 -7.40 -2.21 8.83
CA ILE A 128 -7.65 -2.92 10.10
C ILE A 128 -7.80 -4.43 9.79
N GLU A 129 -7.02 -5.30 10.48
CA GLU A 129 -7.25 -6.75 10.39
C GLU A 129 -8.65 -7.12 10.94
N PRO A 130 -9.36 -8.09 10.35
CA PRO A 130 -10.30 -8.89 11.13
C PRO A 130 -9.48 -9.68 12.14
N ILE A 131 -9.70 -9.42 13.43
CA ILE A 131 -9.27 -10.32 14.50
C ILE A 131 -9.82 -11.71 14.14
N PRO A 132 -8.99 -12.76 14.07
CA PRO A 132 -9.47 -14.10 13.76
C PRO A 132 -10.55 -14.48 14.77
N SER A 133 -11.74 -14.79 14.26
CA SER A 133 -12.89 -15.29 15.01
C SER A 133 -12.54 -16.65 15.61
N GLY A 134 -11.90 -16.63 16.78
CA GLY A 134 -11.42 -17.84 17.43
C GLY A 134 -10.96 -17.70 18.88
N GLN A 135 -11.24 -16.58 19.54
CA GLN A 135 -11.00 -16.40 20.99
C GLN A 135 -12.12 -15.56 21.61
N THR A 136 -13.27 -16.17 21.86
CA THR A 136 -14.10 -15.81 23.02
C THR A 136 -14.10 -17.02 23.93
N LYS A 137 -13.39 -16.89 25.05
CA LYS A 137 -13.73 -17.60 26.28
C LYS A 137 -14.89 -16.86 26.94
#